data_AF-A0A351T4Y0-F1
#
_entry.id   AF-A0A351T4Y0-F1
#
_cell.length_a   1.000
_cell.length_b   1.000
_cell.length_c   1.000
_cell.angle_alpha   90.00
_cell.angle_beta   90.00
_cell.angle_gamma   90.00
#
_symmetry.space_group_name_H-M   'P 1'
#
loop_
_entity.id
_entity.type
_entity.pdbx_description
1 polymer ?
#
loop_
_entity_poly.entity_id
_entity_poly.type
_entity_poly.pdbx_seq_one_letter_code
_entity_poly.pdbx_strand_id
1 'polypeptide(L)'
;LSGNTAILYEGKPVGTPDAGAFWRVIAQHDVVTLFTAPTAFRAIKQQDPEATLIGDYDLGKFRALFLAGERADPDTIQWAERHLKVPVIDHWWQTETGWPIVANPLGIE
;
A
#
# COMPACT_ATOMS: atom_id res chain seq x y z
N LEU A 1 -15.32 -14.11 7.76
CA LEU A 1 -15.05 -12.74 7.26
C LEU A 1 -15.17 -11.76 8.41
N SER A 2 -14.39 -10.68 8.42
CA SER A 2 -14.24 -9.75 9.55
C SER A 2 -15.24 -8.60 9.61
N GLY A 3 -16.17 -8.49 8.64
CA GLY A 3 -17.17 -7.40 8.62
C GLY A 3 -16.60 -6.01 8.27
N ASN A 4 -15.40 -5.97 7.67
CA ASN A 4 -14.75 -4.73 7.26
C ASN A 4 -15.37 -4.15 5.98
N THR A 5 -15.34 -2.83 5.85
CA THR A 5 -15.55 -2.13 4.58
C THR A 5 -14.38 -2.40 3.63
N ALA A 6 -14.68 -2.72 2.37
CA ALA A 6 -13.68 -2.87 1.32
C ALA A 6 -13.91 -1.85 0.21
N ILE A 7 -12.83 -1.34 -0.39
CA ILE A 7 -12.88 -0.39 -1.49
C ILE A 7 -12.67 -1.14 -2.80
N LEU A 8 -13.65 -1.03 -3.70
CA LEU A 8 -13.46 -1.38 -5.10
C LEU A 8 -12.84 -0.17 -5.81
N TYR A 9 -11.58 -0.31 -6.22
CA TYR A 9 -10.84 0.76 -6.87
C TYR A 9 -10.73 0.52 -8.38
N GLU A 10 -11.33 1.42 -9.17
CA GLU A 10 -11.18 1.45 -10.62
C GLU A 10 -10.27 2.62 -11.02
N GLY A 11 -9.02 2.32 -11.31
CA GLY A 11 -8.02 3.33 -11.63
C GLY A 11 -6.62 2.74 -11.74
N LYS A 12 -5.62 3.62 -11.68
CA LYS A 12 -4.21 3.25 -11.71
C LYS A 12 -3.48 3.94 -10.54
N PRO A 13 -2.41 3.34 -10.02
CA PRO A 13 -1.60 3.97 -8.97
C PRO A 13 -1.02 5.32 -9.41
N VAL A 14 -0.87 5.53 -10.72
CA VAL A 14 -0.41 6.76 -11.34
C VAL A 14 -1.23 7.07 -12.59
N GLY A 15 -1.35 8.36 -12.94
CA GLY A 15 -2.01 8.80 -14.18
C GLY A 15 -3.54 8.84 -14.13
N THR A 16 -4.16 8.64 -12.97
CA THR A 16 -5.61 8.82 -12.74
C THR A 16 -5.92 9.66 -11.49
N PRO A 17 -5.59 10.97 -11.47
CA PRO A 17 -4.88 11.72 -12.52
C PRO A 17 -3.36 11.70 -12.36
N ASP A 18 -2.82 11.43 -11.17
CA ASP A 18 -1.40 11.55 -10.82
C ASP A 18 -0.97 10.43 -9.85
N ALA A 19 0.25 10.50 -9.33
CA ALA A 19 0.83 9.55 -8.37
C ALA A 19 0.28 9.69 -6.92
N GLY A 20 -0.61 10.65 -6.69
CA GLY A 20 -1.33 10.83 -5.43
C GLY A 20 -2.63 10.04 -5.35
N ALA A 21 -2.96 9.24 -6.37
CA ALA A 21 -4.23 8.55 -6.48
C ALA A 21 -4.55 7.66 -5.26
N PHE A 22 -3.57 6.89 -4.76
CA PHE A 22 -3.76 6.06 -3.57
C PHE A 22 -3.89 6.88 -2.28
N TRP A 23 -3.10 7.94 -2.11
CA TRP A 23 -3.15 8.81 -0.94
C TRP A 23 -4.50 9.49 -0.81
N ARG A 24 -5.05 9.97 -1.93
CA ARG A 24 -6.40 10.52 -2.02
C ARG A 24 -7.46 9.52 -1.57
N VAL A 25 -7.41 8.28 -2.07
CA VAL A 25 -8.37 7.22 -1.68
C VAL A 25 -8.23 6.90 -0.19
N ILE A 26 -7.00 6.83 0.32
CA ILE A 26 -6.75 6.56 1.74
C ILE A 26 -7.36 7.64 2.62
N ALA A 27 -7.11 8.91 2.30
CA ALA A 27 -7.60 10.04 3.08
C ALA A 27 -9.12 10.21 2.97
N GLN A 28 -9.71 10.03 1.77
CA GLN A 28 -11.16 10.23 1.56
C GLN A 28 -12.03 9.15 2.23
N HIS A 29 -11.46 7.97 2.47
CA HIS A 29 -12.21 6.82 2.98
C HIS A 29 -11.66 6.26 4.29
N ASP A 30 -10.80 7.01 4.98
CA ASP A 30 -10.19 6.61 6.25
C ASP A 30 -9.56 5.21 6.20
N VAL A 31 -8.86 4.89 5.11
CA VAL A 31 -8.30 3.54 4.91
C VAL A 31 -7.27 3.24 5.98
N VAL A 32 -7.49 2.12 6.69
CA VAL A 32 -6.59 1.67 7.75
C VAL A 32 -5.44 0.83 7.20
N THR A 33 -5.69 0.03 6.16
CA THR A 33 -4.68 -0.84 5.54
C THR A 33 -4.84 -0.86 4.02
N LEU A 34 -3.72 -0.75 3.29
CA LEU A 34 -3.68 -0.89 1.84
C LEU A 34 -2.98 -2.20 1.48
N PHE A 35 -3.55 -2.98 0.56
CA PHE A 35 -2.91 -4.15 -0.03
C PHE A 35 -2.78 -3.94 -1.54
N THR A 36 -1.55 -3.99 -2.07
CA THR A 36 -1.26 -3.83 -3.50
C THR A 36 -0.02 -4.61 -3.92
N ALA A 37 0.29 -4.63 -5.22
CA ALA A 37 1.52 -5.19 -5.74
C ALA A 37 2.71 -4.21 -5.65
N PRO A 38 3.95 -4.69 -5.42
CA PRO A 38 5.18 -3.89 -5.50
C PRO A 38 5.32 -3.04 -6.77
N THR A 39 4.89 -3.52 -7.94
CA THR A 39 4.92 -2.74 -9.21
C THR A 39 4.17 -1.41 -9.10
N ALA A 40 3.05 -1.36 -8.36
CA ALA A 40 2.29 -0.12 -8.18
C ALA A 40 3.13 0.93 -7.43
N PHE A 41 3.83 0.51 -6.38
CA PHE A 41 4.72 1.38 -5.61
C PHE A 41 5.97 1.78 -6.39
N ARG A 42 6.52 0.89 -7.22
CA ARG A 42 7.60 1.24 -8.15
C ARG A 42 7.16 2.34 -9.14
N ALA A 43 5.93 2.27 -9.66
CA ALA A 43 5.39 3.30 -10.55
C ALA A 43 5.18 4.65 -9.84
N ILE A 44 4.65 4.63 -8.60
CA ILE A 44 4.49 5.85 -7.79
C ILE A 44 5.85 6.48 -7.51
N LYS A 45 6.81 5.70 -7.01
CA LYS A 45 8.19 6.16 -6.75
C LYS A 45 8.86 6.71 -8.00
N GLN A 46 8.61 6.13 -9.17
CA GLN A 46 9.18 6.63 -10.42
C GLN A 46 8.65 8.03 -10.78
N GLN A 47 7.37 8.32 -10.50
CA GLN A 47 6.76 9.62 -10.83
C GLN A 47 6.95 10.67 -9.72
N ASP A 48 6.98 10.24 -8.46
CA ASP A 48 7.15 11.09 -7.29
C ASP A 48 8.21 10.48 -6.34
N PRO A 49 9.52 10.55 -6.69
CA PRO A 49 10.58 9.89 -5.93
C PRO A 49 10.74 10.38 -4.49
N GLU A 50 10.38 11.64 -4.22
CA GLU A 50 10.44 12.25 -2.89
C GLU A 50 9.11 12.12 -2.13
N ALA A 51 8.11 11.46 -2.73
CA ALA A 51 6.78 11.24 -2.18
C ALA A 51 6.09 12.54 -1.72
N THR A 52 6.31 13.62 -2.48
CA THR A 52 5.83 14.97 -2.17
C THR A 52 4.31 15.04 -2.05
N LEU A 53 3.59 14.27 -2.87
CA LEU A 53 2.14 14.25 -2.89
C LEU A 53 1.54 13.65 -1.61
N ILE A 54 2.29 12.88 -0.82
CA ILE A 54 1.78 12.33 0.45
C ILE A 54 1.38 13.44 1.42
N GLY A 55 2.14 14.54 1.43
CA GLY A 55 1.92 15.67 2.34
C GLY A 55 0.61 16.43 2.12
N ASP A 56 -0.03 16.22 0.96
CA ASP A 56 -1.30 16.86 0.61
C ASP A 56 -2.53 16.14 1.20
N TYR A 57 -2.33 15.00 1.87
CA TYR A 57 -3.40 14.12 2.34
C TYR A 57 -3.25 13.77 3.83
N ASP A 58 -4.37 13.74 4.56
CA ASP A 58 -4.39 13.23 5.94
C ASP A 58 -4.42 11.70 5.94
N LEU A 59 -3.29 11.10 6.33
CA LEU A 59 -3.14 9.65 6.47
C LEU A 59 -3.20 9.18 7.94
N GLY A 60 -3.76 9.97 8.86
CA GLY A 60 -3.74 9.69 10.30
C GLY A 60 -4.43 8.38 10.73
N LYS A 61 -5.26 7.78 9.87
CA LYS A 61 -5.88 6.46 10.11
C LYS A 61 -5.11 5.30 9.49
N PHE A 62 -4.17 5.58 8.60
CA PHE A 62 -3.40 4.57 7.89
C PHE A 62 -2.39 3.91 8.82
N ARG A 63 -2.42 2.57 8.91
CA ARG A 63 -1.63 1.80 9.89
C ARG A 63 -0.68 0.80 9.28
N ALA A 64 -0.94 0.32 8.06
CA ALA A 64 -0.05 -0.65 7.42
C ALA A 64 -0.22 -0.70 5.91
N LEU A 65 0.88 -0.99 5.23
CA LEU A 65 0.93 -1.36 3.82
C LEU A 65 1.28 -2.83 3.69
N PHE A 66 0.49 -3.58 2.92
CA PHE A 66 0.76 -4.97 2.55
C PHE A 66 1.15 -5.06 1.08
N LEU A 67 2.20 -5.84 0.79
CA LEU A 67 2.71 -6.09 -0.55
C LEU A 67 2.73 -7.60 -0.82
N ALA A 68 2.24 -8.02 -1.99
CA ALA A 68 2.36 -9.39 -2.49
C ALA A 68 2.16 -9.47 -4.01
N GLY A 69 2.15 -10.69 -4.55
CA GLY A 69 1.92 -10.99 -5.97
C GLY A 69 3.22 -11.05 -6.79
N GLU A 70 4.30 -10.47 -6.29
CA GLU A 70 5.64 -10.51 -6.86
C GLU A 70 6.66 -10.17 -5.77
N ARG A 71 7.95 -10.22 -6.10
CA ARG A 71 9.00 -9.85 -5.16
C ARG A 71 8.93 -8.36 -4.81
N ALA A 72 8.78 -8.05 -3.52
CA ALA A 72 8.99 -6.71 -3.00
C ALA A 72 10.51 -6.47 -2.87
N ASP A 73 11.09 -5.66 -3.76
CA ASP A 73 12.50 -5.34 -3.69
C ASP A 73 12.83 -4.43 -2.49
N PRO A 74 14.03 -4.53 -1.90
CA PRO A 74 14.38 -3.75 -0.71
C PRO A 74 14.27 -2.24 -0.89
N ASP A 75 14.52 -1.72 -2.10
CA ASP A 75 14.50 -0.29 -2.38
C ASP A 75 13.07 0.28 -2.42
N THR A 76 12.11 -0.52 -2.89
CA THR A 76 10.66 -0.20 -2.81
C THR A 76 10.18 -0.23 -1.36
N ILE A 77 10.53 -1.26 -0.59
CA ILE A 77 10.13 -1.38 0.83
C ILE A 77 10.69 -0.21 1.63
N GLN A 78 11.99 0.04 1.56
CA GLN A 78 12.64 1.11 2.31
C GLN A 78 12.12 2.50 1.94
N TRP A 79 11.78 2.72 0.66
CA TRP A 79 11.14 3.95 0.23
C TRP A 79 9.77 4.12 0.87
N ALA A 80 8.92 3.08 0.81
CA ALA A 80 7.59 3.11 1.41
C ALA A 80 7.65 3.32 2.93
N GLU A 81 8.52 2.60 3.65
CA GLU A 81 8.72 2.78 5.09
C GLU A 81 9.19 4.19 5.44
N ARG A 82 10.13 4.74 4.65
CA ARG A 82 10.67 6.08 4.86
C ARG A 82 9.60 7.14 4.75
N HIS A 83 8.73 7.07 3.75
CA HIS A 83 7.77 8.13 3.47
C HIS A 83 6.42 7.94 4.18
N LEU A 84 5.94 6.71 4.33
CA LEU A 84 4.64 6.43 4.95
C LEU A 84 4.69 6.34 6.47
N LYS A 85 5.85 6.04 7.06
CA LYS A 85 6.04 5.90 8.53
C LYS A 85 5.11 4.86 9.18
N VAL A 86 4.69 3.86 8.42
CA VAL A 86 3.92 2.71 8.89
C VAL A 86 4.65 1.41 8.51
N PRO A 87 4.37 0.28 9.19
CA PRO A 87 4.88 -1.02 8.77
C PRO A 87 4.54 -1.35 7.31
N VAL A 88 5.54 -1.80 6.57
CA VAL A 88 5.40 -2.33 5.21
C VAL A 88 5.65 -3.83 5.26
N ILE A 89 4.59 -4.60 5.05
CA ILE A 89 4.58 -6.05 5.21
C ILE A 89 4.60 -6.72 3.83
N ASP A 90 5.77 -7.24 3.47
CA ASP A 90 5.88 -8.22 2.38
C ASP A 90 5.32 -9.57 2.85
N HIS A 91 4.48 -10.18 2.03
CA HIS A 91 3.93 -11.49 2.28
C HIS A 91 3.76 -12.29 1.00
N TRP A 92 3.89 -13.62 1.11
CA TRP A 92 3.84 -14.52 -0.02
C TRP A 92 2.69 -15.52 0.07
N TRP A 93 1.99 -15.68 -1.05
CA TRP A 93 0.93 -16.65 -1.29
C TRP A 93 0.68 -16.79 -2.78
N GLN A 94 -0.23 -17.70 -3.12
CA GLN A 94 -0.68 -17.94 -4.49
C GLN A 94 -2.15 -18.39 -4.50
N THR A 95 -2.77 -18.40 -5.68
CA THR A 95 -4.17 -18.76 -5.89
C THR A 95 -4.56 -20.07 -5.22
N GLU A 96 -3.72 -21.10 -5.32
CA GLU A 96 -3.92 -22.45 -4.78
C GLU A 96 -4.02 -22.47 -3.25
N THR A 97 -3.38 -21.51 -2.59
CA THR A 97 -3.39 -21.41 -1.13
C THR A 97 -4.48 -20.49 -0.60
N GLY A 98 -4.91 -19.50 -1.38
CA GLY A 98 -6.01 -18.59 -1.04
C GLY A 98 -5.73 -17.59 0.08
N TRP A 99 -4.58 -17.65 0.77
CA TRP A 99 -4.20 -16.73 1.85
C TRP A 99 -2.67 -16.72 2.09
N PRO A 100 -2.11 -15.73 2.80
CA PRO A 100 -0.67 -15.60 3.11
C PRO A 100 -0.07 -16.87 3.72
N ILE A 101 0.90 -17.51 3.04
CA ILE A 101 1.63 -18.68 3.55
C ILE A 101 2.77 -18.21 4.47
N VAL A 102 3.47 -17.16 4.04
CA VAL A 102 4.57 -16.54 4.76
C VAL A 102 4.29 -15.05 4.87
N ALA A 103 4.21 -14.54 6.09
CA ALA A 103 3.96 -13.14 6.37
C ALA A 103 4.53 -12.77 7.75
N ASN A 104 4.83 -11.49 7.95
CA ASN A 104 5.06 -10.97 9.29
C ASN A 104 3.72 -10.53 9.90
N PRO A 105 3.30 -11.04 11.07
CA PRO A 105 2.08 -10.59 11.73
C PRO A 105 2.19 -9.11 12.10
N LEU A 106 1.21 -8.30 11.70
CA LEU A 106 1.18 -6.87 12.04
C LEU A 106 1.08 -6.61 13.55
N GLY A 107 0.52 -7.57 14.30
CA GLY A 107 0.25 -7.43 15.73
C GLY A 107 -1.16 -6.90 16.03
N ILE A 108 -1.46 -6.72 17.31
CA ILE A 108 -2.77 -6.27 17.83
C ILE A 108 -2.69 -4.91 18.56
N GLU A 109 -1.50 -4.30 18.60
CA GLU A 109 -1.23 -3.03 19.31
C GLU A 109 -1.09 -1.86 18.32
#